data_AF-A0A914HRX0-F1
#
_entry.id   AF-A0A914HRX0-F1
#
_cell.length_a   1.000
_cell.length_b   1.000
_cell.length_c   1.000
_cell.angle_alpha   90.00
_cell.angle_beta   90.00
_cell.angle_gamma   90.00
#
_symmetry.space_group_name_H-M   'P 1'
#
loop_
_entity.id
_entity.type
_entity.pdbx_description
1 polymer ?
#
loop_
_entity_poly.entity_id
_entity_poly.type
_entity_poly.pdbx_seq_one_letter_code
_entity_poly.pdbx_strand_id
1 'polypeptide(L)'
;MKAELKRDGFKNSYKQEIDETIAKELGLSGRTIYKWKSDGQPEPQHKYTQSEQKELIKRYYEIKDQNPKISDENIAKMLKIGRRTLFRWKKEFSVDGHFVEENVAANVQEIVNSNSESI
;
A
#
# COMPACT_ATOMS: atom_id res chain seq x y z
N MET A 1 13.81 16.97 34.74
CA MET A 1 12.80 15.89 34.77
C MET A 1 12.20 15.76 33.38
N LYS A 2 12.37 14.62 32.70
CA LYS A 2 11.78 14.39 31.36
C LYS A 2 10.34 13.89 31.57
N ALA A 3 9.36 14.62 31.06
CA ALA A 3 7.97 14.20 31.08
C ALA A 3 7.75 13.18 29.93
N GLU A 4 7.44 11.94 30.29
CA GLU A 4 6.96 10.93 29.35
C GLU A 4 5.52 11.25 28.97
N LEU A 5 5.31 11.77 27.76
CA LEU A 5 4.00 11.82 27.13
C LEU A 5 3.59 10.39 26.76
N LYS A 6 2.81 9.74 27.65
CA LYS A 6 2.07 8.53 27.32
C LYS A 6 1.17 8.84 26.14
N ARG A 7 1.33 8.12 25.03
CA ARG A 7 0.38 8.13 23.92
C ARG A 7 -0.89 7.45 24.42
N ASP A 8 -1.84 8.23 24.90
CA ASP A 8 -3.22 7.77 25.09
C ASP A 8 -3.78 7.48 23.71
N GLY A 9 -3.73 6.20 23.32
CA GLY A 9 -4.47 5.70 22.19
C GLY A 9 -5.94 5.98 22.47
N PHE A 10 -6.53 6.89 21.71
CA PHE A 10 -7.94 7.26 21.75
C PHE A 10 -8.79 6.02 21.44
N LYS A 11 -9.03 5.17 22.44
CA LYS A 11 -9.96 4.06 22.35
C LYS A 11 -11.35 4.68 22.29
N ASN A 12 -12.07 4.41 21.22
CA ASN A 12 -13.41 4.94 20.98
C ASN A 12 -14.39 4.32 22.00
N SER A 13 -14.42 4.87 23.22
CA SER A 13 -15.06 4.31 24.42
C SER A 13 -16.54 4.03 24.23
N TYR A 14 -17.25 4.90 23.52
CA TYR A 14 -18.68 4.77 23.23
C TYR A 14 -19.04 3.48 22.47
N LYS A 15 -18.15 2.96 21.60
CA LYS A 15 -18.42 1.70 20.89
C LYS A 15 -18.28 0.47 21.80
N GLN A 16 -17.48 0.56 22.86
CA GLN A 16 -17.26 -0.55 23.78
C GLN A 16 -18.45 -0.72 24.74
N GLU A 17 -19.04 0.37 25.21
CA GLU A 17 -20.19 0.34 26.12
C GLU A 17 -21.46 -0.27 25.48
N ILE A 18 -21.73 0.06 24.21
CA ILE A 18 -22.85 -0.52 23.45
C ILE A 18 -22.62 -2.03 23.24
N ASP A 19 -21.40 -2.42 22.89
CA ASP A 19 -21.06 -3.83 22.63
C ASP A 19 -21.12 -4.68 23.91
N GLU A 20 -20.73 -4.10 25.04
CA GLU A 20 -20.87 -4.73 26.36
C GLU A 20 -22.33 -4.87 26.79
N THR A 21 -23.18 -3.89 26.46
CA THR A 21 -24.62 -3.95 26.76
C THR A 21 -25.30 -5.05 25.94
N ILE A 22 -25.04 -5.09 24.63
CA ILE A 22 -25.52 -6.15 23.73
C ILE A 22 -25.00 -7.52 24.19
N ALA A 23 -23.73 -7.61 24.61
CA ALA A 23 -23.16 -8.86 25.12
C ALA A 23 -23.90 -9.35 26.38
N LYS A 24 -24.20 -8.46 27.33
CA LYS A 24 -24.95 -8.80 28.55
C LYS A 24 -26.36 -9.26 28.25
N GLU A 25 -27.09 -8.56 27.37
CA GLU A 25 -28.45 -8.94 26.98
C GLU A 25 -28.52 -10.31 26.31
N LEU A 26 -27.50 -10.66 25.51
CA LEU A 26 -27.42 -11.94 24.81
C LEU A 26 -26.76 -13.05 25.63
N GLY A 27 -26.31 -12.77 26.86
CA GLY A 27 -25.57 -13.74 27.70
C GLY A 27 -24.20 -14.13 27.14
N LEU A 28 -23.62 -13.29 26.29
CA LEU A 28 -22.34 -13.51 25.62
C LEU A 28 -21.23 -12.69 26.27
N SER A 29 -19.99 -13.05 25.98
CA SER A 29 -18.84 -12.20 26.31
C SER A 29 -18.70 -11.07 25.28
N GLY A 30 -18.26 -9.89 25.69
CA GLY A 30 -17.91 -8.81 24.76
C GLY A 30 -16.87 -9.24 23.71
N ARG A 31 -16.02 -10.21 24.05
CA ARG A 31 -15.06 -10.82 23.12
C ARG A 31 -15.74 -11.59 21.98
N THR A 32 -16.88 -12.21 22.25
CA THR A 32 -17.68 -12.91 21.22
C THR A 32 -18.26 -11.92 20.22
N ILE A 33 -18.85 -10.81 20.72
CA ILE A 33 -19.37 -9.72 19.88
C ILE A 33 -18.24 -9.09 19.04
N TYR A 34 -17.06 -8.85 19.64
CA TYR A 34 -15.90 -8.35 18.92
C TYR A 34 -15.46 -9.29 17.79
N LYS A 35 -15.37 -10.59 18.05
CA LYS A 35 -15.04 -11.59 17.02
C LYS A 35 -16.06 -11.59 15.89
N TRP A 36 -17.35 -11.61 16.19
CA TRP A 36 -18.39 -11.56 15.16
C TRP A 36 -18.32 -10.31 14.30
N LYS A 37 -18.00 -9.15 14.89
CA LYS A 37 -17.77 -7.93 14.13
C LYS A 37 -16.52 -8.00 13.25
N SER A 38 -15.48 -8.65 13.72
CA SER A 38 -14.27 -8.89 12.93
C SER A 38 -14.52 -9.88 11.79
N ASP A 39 -15.24 -10.96 12.06
CA ASP A 39 -15.48 -12.07 11.12
C ASP A 39 -16.57 -11.70 10.08
N GLY A 40 -17.52 -10.84 10.45
CA GLY A 40 -18.60 -10.37 9.58
C GLY A 40 -18.27 -9.07 8.84
N GLN A 41 -17.12 -8.44 9.09
CA GLN A 41 -16.70 -7.28 8.33
C GLN A 41 -16.16 -7.73 6.98
N PRO A 42 -16.65 -7.16 5.86
CA PRO A 42 -15.97 -7.38 4.58
C PRO A 42 -14.52 -6.94 4.73
N GLU A 43 -13.60 -7.75 4.20
CA GLU A 43 -12.17 -7.44 4.17
C GLU A 43 -11.97 -5.97 3.77
N PRO A 44 -11.08 -5.22 4.46
CA PRO A 44 -10.86 -3.82 4.15
C PRO A 44 -10.58 -3.65 2.66
N GLN A 45 -11.51 -3.05 1.93
CA GLN A 45 -11.35 -2.92 0.49
C GLN A 45 -10.15 -2.02 0.22
N HIS A 46 -9.08 -2.60 -0.34
CA HIS A 46 -7.94 -1.84 -0.79
C HIS A 46 -8.40 -0.90 -1.91
N LYS A 47 -8.17 0.41 -1.72
CA LYS A 47 -8.57 1.44 -2.69
C LYS A 47 -7.97 1.24 -4.09
N TYR A 48 -6.88 0.47 -4.21
CA TYR A 48 -6.19 0.21 -5.47
C TYR A 48 -5.80 -1.26 -5.57
N THR A 49 -6.10 -1.88 -6.71
CA THR A 49 -5.59 -3.20 -7.10
C THR A 49 -4.09 -3.13 -7.42
N GLN A 50 -3.38 -4.26 -7.39
CA GLN A 50 -1.93 -4.27 -7.69
C GLN A 50 -1.61 -3.77 -9.11
N SER A 51 -2.45 -4.07 -10.10
CA SER A 51 -2.30 -3.58 -11.47
C SER A 51 -2.39 -2.06 -11.54
N GLU A 52 -3.40 -1.47 -10.90
CA GLU A 52 -3.55 -0.01 -10.83
C GLU A 52 -2.35 0.65 -10.12
N GLN A 53 -1.81 0.02 -9.07
CA GLN A 53 -0.62 0.52 -8.38
C GLN A 53 0.59 0.55 -9.30
N LYS A 54 0.82 -0.52 -10.08
CA LYS A 54 1.90 -0.58 -11.08
C LYS A 54 1.73 0.48 -12.17
N GLU A 55 0.53 0.66 -12.70
CA GLU A 55 0.25 1.70 -13.71
C GLU A 55 0.52 3.12 -13.18
N LEU A 56 0.11 3.41 -11.94
CA LEU A 56 0.33 4.71 -11.31
C LEU A 56 1.81 4.98 -11.06
N ILE A 57 2.58 3.95 -10.70
CA ILE A 57 4.04 4.07 -10.53
C ILE A 57 4.73 4.27 -11.88
N LYS A 58 4.30 3.56 -12.93
CA LYS A 58 4.80 3.78 -14.30
C LYS A 58 4.62 5.23 -14.72
N ARG A 59 3.41 5.77 -14.57
CA ARG A 59 3.13 7.20 -14.85
C ARG A 59 3.96 8.16 -14.01
N TYR A 60 4.22 7.83 -12.74
CA TYR A 60 5.11 8.62 -11.90
C TYR A 60 6.51 8.75 -12.53
N TYR A 61 7.07 7.64 -13.03
CA TYR A 61 8.39 7.65 -13.65
C TYR A 61 8.41 8.39 -14.98
N GLU A 62 7.38 8.24 -15.81
CA GLU A 62 7.22 9.02 -17.06
C GLU A 62 7.20 10.53 -16.79
N ILE A 63 6.44 10.98 -15.79
CA ILE A 63 6.38 12.40 -15.41
C ILE A 63 7.73 12.88 -14.88
N LYS A 64 8.42 12.04 -14.10
CA LYS A 64 9.73 12.37 -13.51
C LYS A 64 10.82 12.48 -14.56
N ASP A 65 10.79 11.62 -15.58
CA ASP A 65 11.71 11.64 -16.71
C ASP A 65 11.51 12.91 -17.57
N GLN A 66 10.25 13.23 -17.87
CA GLN A 66 9.90 14.46 -18.60
C GLN A 66 10.21 15.74 -17.81
N ASN A 67 10.09 15.70 -16.48
CA ASN A 67 10.24 16.87 -15.61
C ASN A 67 11.07 16.55 -14.36
N PRO A 68 12.40 16.43 -14.46
CA PRO A 68 13.24 15.99 -13.34
C PRO A 68 13.19 16.92 -12.11
N LYS A 69 12.84 18.20 -12.31
CA LYS A 69 12.75 19.21 -11.25
C LYS A 69 11.44 19.16 -10.45
N ILE A 70 10.41 18.43 -10.92
CA ILE A 70 9.14 18.36 -10.19
C ILE A 70 9.31 17.56 -8.91
N SER A 71 8.71 18.03 -7.82
CA SER A 71 8.76 17.34 -6.54
C SER A 71 7.83 16.12 -6.53
N ASP A 72 8.23 15.07 -5.82
CA ASP A 72 7.43 13.85 -5.66
C ASP A 72 6.06 14.15 -5.03
N GLU A 73 5.97 15.20 -4.21
CA GLU A 73 4.70 15.65 -3.62
C GLU A 73 3.76 16.25 -4.67
N ASN A 74 4.28 17.01 -5.62
CA ASN A 74 3.46 17.55 -6.71
C ASN A 74 3.00 16.44 -7.64
N ILE A 75 3.85 15.46 -7.96
CA ILE A 75 3.43 14.29 -8.74
C ILE A 75 2.35 13.49 -7.99
N ALA A 76 2.51 13.29 -6.68
CA ALA A 76 1.50 12.60 -5.86
C ALA A 76 0.14 13.31 -5.92
N LYS A 77 0.13 14.64 -5.86
CA LYS A 77 -1.09 15.46 -6.03
C LYS A 77 -1.70 15.29 -7.43
N MET A 78 -0.89 15.30 -8.48
CA MET A 78 -1.35 15.08 -9.87
C MET A 78 -2.00 13.70 -10.04
N LEU A 79 -1.39 12.66 -9.45
CA LEU A 79 -1.90 11.30 -9.49
C LEU A 79 -3.03 11.04 -8.47
N LYS A 80 -3.39 12.04 -7.64
CA LYS A 80 -4.38 11.93 -6.55
C LYS A 80 -4.08 10.80 -5.56
N ILE A 81 -2.80 10.56 -5.29
CA ILE A 81 -2.30 9.55 -4.35
C ILE A 81 -1.69 10.26 -3.15
N GLY A 82 -1.83 9.68 -1.95
CA GLY A 82 -1.13 10.18 -0.78
C GLY A 82 0.38 10.04 -0.92
N ARG A 83 1.16 11.06 -0.54
CA ARG A 83 2.63 11.04 -0.61
C ARG A 83 3.26 9.79 0.03
N ARG A 84 2.75 9.36 1.19
CA ARG A 84 3.21 8.14 1.87
C ARG A 84 2.92 6.87 1.08
N THR A 85 1.77 6.81 0.44
CA THR A 85 1.37 5.69 -0.42
C THR A 85 2.30 5.59 -1.62
N LEU A 86 2.55 6.70 -2.30
CA LEU A 86 3.51 6.76 -3.42
C LEU A 86 4.91 6.32 -2.99
N PHE A 87 5.40 6.81 -1.84
CA PHE A 87 6.72 6.40 -1.32
C PHE A 87 6.80 4.90 -1.03
N ARG A 88 5.75 4.32 -0.42
CA ARG A 88 5.67 2.88 -0.14
C ARG A 88 5.72 2.08 -1.44
N TRP A 89 4.89 2.43 -2.41
CA TRP A 89 4.82 1.74 -3.69
C TRP A 89 6.10 1.87 -4.52
N LYS A 90 6.79 3.02 -4.48
CA LYS A 90 8.13 3.14 -5.06
C LYS A 90 9.11 2.15 -4.44
N LYS A 91 9.08 1.98 -3.11
CA LYS A 91 9.94 0.99 -2.45
C LYS A 91 9.58 -0.46 -2.82
N GLU A 92 8.32 -0.72 -3.10
CA GLU A 92 7.78 -2.05 -3.39
C GLU A 92 8.00 -2.47 -4.85
N PHE A 93 7.92 -1.53 -5.80
CA PHE A 93 7.98 -1.80 -7.25
C PHE A 93 9.22 -1.23 -7.94
N SER A 94 10.20 -0.71 -7.20
CA SER A 94 11.43 -0.18 -7.79
C SER A 94 12.66 -0.87 -7.23
N VAL A 95 13.56 -1.25 -8.15
CA VAL A 95 14.91 -1.73 -7.83
C VAL A 95 15.86 -0.59 -8.20
N ASP A 96 16.68 -0.16 -7.24
CA ASP A 96 17.67 0.92 -7.41
C ASP A 96 17.13 2.25 -7.97
N GLY A 97 15.85 2.54 -7.69
CA GLY A 97 15.22 3.79 -8.11
C GLY A 97 14.60 3.76 -9.50
N HIS A 98 14.61 2.63 -10.20
CA HIS A 98 13.94 2.43 -11.50
C HIS A 98 12.72 1.52 -11.37
N PHE A 99 11.66 1.80 -12.13
CA PHE A 99 10.51 0.89 -12.21
C PHE A 99 10.93 -0.38 -12.94
N VAL A 100 10.74 -1.53 -12.30
CA VAL A 100 10.96 -2.82 -12.94
C VAL A 100 9.60 -3.33 -13.38
N GLU A 101 9.30 -3.19 -14.68
CA GLU A 101 8.30 -4.05 -15.29
C GLU A 101 8.86 -5.47 -15.22
N GLU A 102 8.33 -6.28 -14.31
CA GLU A 102 8.63 -7.70 -14.24
C GLU A 102 8.22 -8.37 -15.56
N ASN A 103 9.16 -8.39 -16.51
CA ASN A 103 9.10 -9.08 -17.79
C ASN A 103 10.51 -9.46 -18.27
N VAL A 104 11.39 -9.88 -17.36
CA VAL A 104 12.68 -10.52 -17.73
C VAL A 104 12.49 -12.03 -17.88
N ALA A 105 11.45 -12.43 -18.63
CA ALA A 105 11.26 -13.83 -19.05
C ALA A 105 11.45 -14.03 -20.56
N ALA A 106 11.56 -12.96 -21.36
CA ALA A 106 11.49 -13.08 -22.81
C ALA A 106 12.68 -12.53 -23.61
N ASN A 107 13.71 -11.90 -23.00
CA ASN A 107 14.72 -11.21 -23.81
C ASN A 107 16.21 -11.47 -23.48
N VAL A 108 16.53 -12.64 -22.91
CA VAL A 108 17.93 -13.09 -22.75
C VAL A 108 18.32 -14.16 -23.78
N GLN A 109 17.37 -14.79 -24.49
CA GLN A 109 17.70 -15.80 -25.51
C GLN A 109 18.07 -15.23 -26.89
N GLU A 110 17.69 -14.00 -27.23
CA GLU A 110 18.02 -13.44 -28.56
C GLU A 110 19.45 -12.90 -28.65
N ILE A 111 20.01 -12.37 -27.55
CA ILE A 111 21.36 -11.78 -27.56
C ILE A 111 22.46 -12.87 -27.58
N VAL A 112 22.16 -14.08 -27.11
CA VAL A 112 23.13 -15.19 -27.10
C VAL A 112 23.21 -15.90 -28.46
N ASN A 113 22.15 -15.88 -29.28
CA ASN A 113 22.14 -16.57 -30.57
C ASN A 113 22.77 -15.79 -31.73
N SER A 114 22.92 -14.46 -31.64
CA SER A 114 23.59 -13.67 -32.68
C SER A 114 25.13 -13.70 -32.61
N ASN A 115 25.72 -14.23 -31.53
CA ASN A 115 27.18 -14.29 -31.35
C ASN A 115 27.78 -15.68 -31.65
N SER A 116 26.97 -16.69 -31.99
CA SER A 116 27.43 -18.04 -32.30
C SER A 116 27.52 -18.36 -33.81
N GLU A 117 27.12 -17.44 -34.69
CA GLU A 117 27.16 -17.66 -36.16
C GLU A 117 28.30 -16.89 -36.87
N SER A 118 29.35 -16.48 -36.16
CA SER A 118 30.48 -15.76 -36.77
C SER A 118 31.86 -16.21 -36.29
N ILE A 119 32.04 -17.51 -36.04
CA ILE A 119 33.37 -18.16 -35.95
C ILE A 119 33.39 -19.42 -36.79
#